data_AF-A0A4Q3S4F0-F1
#
_entry.id   AF-A0A4Q3S4F0-F1
#
_cell.length_a   1.000
_cell.length_b   1.000
_cell.length_c   1.000
_cell.angle_alpha   90.00
_cell.angle_beta   90.00
_cell.angle_gamma   90.00
#
_symmetry.space_group_name_H-M   'P 1'
#
loop_
_entity.id
_entity.type
_entity.pdbx_description
1 polymer ?
#
loop_
_entity_poly.entity_id
_entity_poly.type
_entity_poly.pdbx_seq_one_letter_code
_entity_poly.pdbx_strand_id
1 'polypeptide(L)' 'VELAAGFRADIIVERKLLIEVKSVDCLAPIHFKQVQTYLKLSGLNLGLLINYNEVFLKDGMKRIINT' A
#
# COMPACT_ATOMS: atom_id res chain seq x y z
N VAL A 1 -9.63 7.16 5.57
CA VAL A 1 -10.48 6.07 6.09
C VAL A 1 -9.72 5.44 7.23
N GLU A 2 -10.32 5.38 8.41
CA GLU A 2 -9.76 4.64 9.55
C GLU A 2 -10.23 3.19 9.45
N LEU A 3 -9.29 2.25 9.52
CA LEU A 3 -9.54 0.81 9.51
C LEU A 3 -9.53 0.30 10.96
N ALA A 4 -10.09 -0.89 11.16
CA ALA A 4 -10.11 -1.54 12.48
C ALA A 4 -8.72 -1.57 13.12
N ALA A 5 -8.64 -1.49 14.45
CA ALA A 5 -7.40 -1.50 15.24
C ALA A 5 -6.44 -0.30 15.01
N GLY A 6 -6.95 0.87 14.59
CA GLY A 6 -6.16 2.10 14.47
C GLY A 6 -5.28 2.16 13.22
N PHE A 7 -5.50 1.26 12.27
CA PHE A 7 -4.79 1.28 10.99
C PHE A 7 -5.36 2.36 10.08
N ARG A 8 -4.50 3.12 9.40
CA ARG A 8 -4.91 4.18 8.47
C ARG A 8 -4.10 4.06 7.19
N ALA A 9 -4.78 3.82 6.08
CA ALA A 9 -4.16 3.90 4.76
C ALA A 9 -3.90 5.36 4.38
N ASP A 10 -2.79 5.61 3.68
CA ASP A 10 -2.46 6.95 3.20
C ASP A 10 -3.54 7.49 2.27
N ILE A 11 -3.90 6.71 1.24
CA ILE A 11 -4.91 7.07 0.25
C ILE A 11 -5.79 5.87 -0.10
N ILE A 12 -7.09 6.11 -0.22
CA ILE A 12 -8.05 5.16 -0.80
C ILE A 12 -8.79 5.87 -1.93
N VAL A 13 -8.75 5.28 -3.13
CA VAL A 13 -9.41 5.80 -4.32
C VAL A 13 -10.69 5.01 -4.57
N GLU A 14 -11.82 5.72 -4.56
CA GLU A 14 -13.17 5.18 -4.86
C GLU A 14 -13.56 3.88 -4.12
N ARG A 15 -12.97 3.58 -2.95
CA ARG A 15 -13.12 2.27 -2.27
C ARG A 15 -12.81 1.08 -3.19
N LYS A 16 -11.86 1.24 -4.11
CA LYS A 16 -11.41 0.19 -5.06
C LYS A 16 -9.92 -0.06 -4.99
N LEU A 17 -9.15 0.98 -4.68
CA LEU A 17 -7.69 0.94 -4.67
C LEU A 17 -7.15 1.56 -3.39
N LEU A 18 -6.26 0.82 -2.73
CA LEU A 18 -5.46 1.31 -1.61
C LEU A 18 -4.09 1.74 -2.12
N ILE A 19 -3.58 2.87 -1.64
CA ILE A 19 -2.22 3.33 -1.94
C ILE A 19 -1.50 3.62 -0.63
N GLU A 20 -0.29 3.09 -0.50
CA GLU A 20 0.65 3.33 0.59
C GLU A 20 1.95 3.86 0.00
N VAL A 21 2.47 4.96 0.56
CA VAL A 21 3.68 5.62 0.08
C VAL A 21 4.82 5.49 1.09
N LYS A 22 6.04 5.33 0.60
CA LYS A 22 7.27 5.28 1.41
C LYS A 22 8.36 6.13 0.74
N SER A 23 9.32 6.58 1.54
CA SER A 23 10.56 7.23 1.08
C SER A 23 11.72 6.59 1.82
N VAL A 24 12.13 5.40 1.37
CA VAL A 24 13.13 4.56 2.05
C VAL A 24 14.14 3.99 1.05
N ASP A 25 15.35 3.69 1.51
CA ASP A 25 16.41 3.12 0.66
C ASP A 25 15.95 1.88 -0.12
N CYS A 26 15.26 0.96 0.56
CA CYS A 26 14.68 -0.22 -0.08
C CYS A 26 13.38 -0.64 0.60
N LEU A 27 12.48 -1.24 -0.18
CA LEU A 27 11.25 -1.82 0.37
C LEU A 27 11.55 -3.13 1.09
N ALA A 28 11.34 -3.16 2.41
CA ALA A 28 11.42 -4.37 3.22
C ALA A 28 10.11 -5.19 3.19
N PRO A 29 10.15 -6.51 3.47
CA PRO A 29 8.95 -7.37 3.52
C PRO A 29 7.82 -6.85 4.41
N ILE A 30 8.14 -6.10 5.47
CA ILE A 30 7.14 -5.51 6.37
C ILE A 30 6.24 -4.49 5.66
N HIS A 31 6.76 -3.74 4.69
CA HIS A 31 5.96 -2.76 3.93
C HIS A 31 4.89 -3.47 3.08
N PHE A 32 5.23 -4.62 2.49
CA PHE A 32 4.27 -5.45 1.75
C PHE A 32 3.21 -6.04 2.68
N LYS A 33 3.63 -6.55 3.84
CA LYS A 33 2.71 -7.09 4.86
C LYS A 33 1.73 -6.03 5.36
N GLN A 34 2.17 -4.78 5.53
CA GLN A 34 1.28 -3.67 5.91
C GLN A 34 0.15 -3.49 4.89
N VAL A 35 0.48 -3.40 3.59
CA VAL A 35 -0.52 -3.27 2.53
C VAL A 35 -1.45 -4.49 2.49
N GLN A 36 -0.92 -5.70 2.59
CA GLN A 36 -1.74 -6.93 2.63
C GLN A 36 -2.72 -6.93 3.80
N THR A 37 -2.29 -6.53 4.99
CA THR A 37 -3.17 -6.39 6.17
C THR A 37 -4.26 -5.38 5.89
N TYR A 38 -3.94 -4.22 5.28
CA TYR A 38 -4.94 -3.20 5.01
C TYR A 38 -5.94 -3.66 3.96
N LEU A 39 -5.51 -4.37 2.91
CA LEU A 39 -6.40 -4.96 1.92
C LEU A 39 -7.38 -5.95 2.58
N LYS A 40 -6.90 -6.84 3.46
CA LYS A 40 -7.75 -7.78 4.21
C LYS A 40 -8.76 -7.07 5.11
N LEU A 41 -8.31 -6.07 5.87
CA LEU A 41 -9.18 -5.32 6.79
C LEU A 41 -10.19 -4.42 6.07
N SER A 42 -9.85 -3.90 4.90
CA SER A 42 -10.71 -3.02 4.10
C SER A 42 -11.63 -3.76 3.14
N GLY A 43 -11.40 -5.05 2.91
CA GLY A 43 -12.10 -5.83 1.87
C GLY A 43 -11.73 -5.45 0.44
N LEU A 44 -10.64 -4.68 0.25
CA LEU A 44 -10.16 -4.29 -1.07
C LEU A 44 -9.25 -5.37 -1.67
N ASN A 45 -9.31 -5.52 -2.99
CA ASN A 45 -8.54 -6.54 -3.71
C ASN A 45 -7.22 -6.02 -4.28
N LEU A 46 -7.05 -4.69 -4.40
CA LEU A 46 -5.93 -4.06 -5.07
C LEU A 46 -5.26 -2.99 -4.20
N GLY A 47 -3.95 -3.13 -4.05
CA GLY A 47 -3.08 -2.15 -3.40
C GLY A 47 -1.90 -1.74 -4.28
N LEU A 48 -1.45 -0.50 -4.12
CA LEU A 48 -0.19 0.00 -4.64
C LEU A 48 0.71 0.40 -3.47
N LEU A 49 1.93 -0.14 -3.46
CA LEU A 49 3.01 0.28 -2.59
C LEU A 49 4.01 1.07 -3.43
N ILE A 50 4.22 2.34 -3.09
CA ILE A 50 5.03 3.26 -3.89
C ILE A 50 6.23 3.72 -3.07
N ASN A 51 7.45 3.39 -3.50
CA ASN A 51 8.67 3.97 -2.95
C ASN A 51 9.08 5.20 -3.79
N TYR A 52 9.11 6.38 -3.18
CA TYR A 52 9.54 7.62 -3.82
C TYR A 52 11.07 7.80 -3.86
N ASN A 53 11.84 6.87 -3.28
CA ASN A 53 13.29 6.87 -3.36
C ASN A 53 13.81 6.20 -4.65
N GLU A 54 13.24 6.57 -5.80
CA GLU A 54 13.59 6.05 -7.13
C GLU A 54 13.63 7.21 -8.12
N VAL A 55 14.48 7.11 -9.15
CA VAL A 55 14.60 8.17 -10.18
C VAL A 55 13.31 8.31 -10.98
N PHE A 56 12.67 7.18 -11.32
CA PHE A 56 11.37 7.18 -11.98
C PHE A 56 10.33 6.49 -11.09
N LEU A 57 9.16 7.12 -10.94
CA LEU A 57 8.07 6.61 -10.10
C LEU A 57 7.69 5.16 -10.41
N LYS A 58 7.67 4.79 -11.71
CA LYS A 58 7.32 3.44 -12.18
C LYS A 58 8.21 2.35 -11.60
N ASP A 59 9.46 2.65 -11.26
CA ASP A 59 10.43 1.67 -10.77
C ASP A 59 10.18 1.38 -9.27
N GLY A 60 9.69 2.39 -8.54
CA GLY A 60 9.30 2.30 -7.13
C GLY A 60 7.89 1.78 -6.87
N MET A 61 7.07 1.57 -7.90
CA MET A 61 5.70 1.07 -7.76
C MET A 61 5.65 -0.45 -7.71
N LYS A 62 4.97 -1.00 -6.69
CA LYS A 62 4.65 -2.43 -6.56
C LYS A 62 3.15 -2.63 -6.45
N ARG A 63 2.60 -3.50 -7.29
CA ARG A 63 1.20 -3.91 -7.25
C ARG A 63 1.03 -5.11 -6.32
N ILE A 64 0.06 -5.02 -5.41
CA ILE A 64 -0.24 -6.05 -4.42
C ILE A 64 -1.71 -6.46 -4.59
N ILE A 65 -1.96 -7.76 -4.70
CA ILE A 65 -3.31 -8.32 -4.88
C ILE A 65 -3.66 -9.14 -3.65
N ASN A 66 -4.87 -8.95 -3.14
CA ASN A 66 -5.47 -9.80 -2.12
C ASN A 66 -6.33 -10.86 -2.85
N THR A 67 -5.83 -12.10 -2.86
CA THR A 67 -6.51 -13.26 -3.46
C THR A 67 -7.22 -14.06 -2.38
#